data_AF-A0A841M0J8-F1
#
_entry.id   AF-A0A841M0J8-F1
#
_cell.length_a   1.000
_cell.length_b   1.000
_cell.length_c   1.000
_cell.angle_alpha   90.00
_cell.angle_beta   90.00
_cell.angle_gamma   90.00
#
_symmetry.space_group_name_H-M   'P 1'
#
loop_
_entity.id
_entity.type
_entity.pdbx_description
1 polymer ?
#
loop_
_entity_poly.entity_id
_entity_poly.type
_entity_poly.pdbx_seq_one_letter_code
_entity_poly.pdbx_strand_id
1 'polypeptide(L)'
;MATTIMEAYIRLGKEDDLVQLAAGDDNQDLSDSLVATWYTGESPNPDDLVVVEYTDALIWQAMDYTKPMGYCGGTIGYWSEPSEA
;
A
#
# COMPACT_ATOMS: atom_id res chain seq x y z
N MET A 1 -4.70 -1.76 7.83
CA MET A 1 -3.67 -2.13 6.83
C MET A 1 -3.37 -3.63 6.73
N ALA A 2 -2.54 -4.25 7.59
CA ALA A 2 -2.00 -5.60 7.36
C ALA A 2 -3.07 -6.68 7.14
N THR A 3 -4.04 -6.78 8.05
CA THR A 3 -5.11 -7.77 7.98
C THR A 3 -5.98 -7.59 6.74
N THR A 4 -6.36 -6.35 6.40
CA THR A 4 -7.24 -6.05 5.27
C THR A 4 -6.59 -6.39 3.93
N ILE A 5 -5.30 -6.09 3.77
CA ILE A 5 -4.52 -6.47 2.57
C ILE A 5 -4.47 -7.99 2.45
N MET A 6 -4.13 -8.69 3.53
CA MET A 6 -4.05 -10.16 3.51
C MET A 6 -5.41 -10.80 3.18
N GLU A 7 -6.50 -10.29 3.76
CA GLU A 7 -7.87 -10.72 3.44
C GLU A 7 -8.21 -10.50 1.96
N ALA A 8 -7.72 -9.43 1.33
CA ALA A 8 -7.95 -9.18 -0.10
C ALA A 8 -7.31 -10.26 -0.97
N TYR A 9 -6.07 -10.67 -0.65
CA TYR A 9 -5.40 -11.78 -1.35
C TYR A 9 -6.04 -13.14 -1.05
N ILE A 10 -6.50 -13.37 0.18
CA ILE A 10 -7.24 -14.60 0.53
C ILE A 10 -8.54 -14.70 -0.29
N ARG A 11 -9.27 -13.58 -0.48
CA ARG A 11 -10.47 -13.53 -1.35
C ARG A 11 -10.15 -13.84 -2.81
N LEU A 12 -8.91 -13.58 -3.26
CA LEU A 12 -8.42 -13.96 -4.59
C LEU A 12 -7.93 -15.41 -4.68
N GLY A 13 -8.03 -16.18 -3.58
CA GLY A 13 -7.56 -17.56 -3.53
C GLY A 13 -6.04 -17.70 -3.49
N LYS A 14 -5.32 -16.66 -3.05
CA LYS A 14 -3.85 -16.60 -3.03
C LYS A 14 -3.22 -17.04 -1.71
N GLU A 15 -3.98 -17.68 -0.82
CA GLU A 15 -3.51 -18.08 0.51
C GLU A 15 -2.30 -19.03 0.43
N ASP A 16 -2.39 -20.11 -0.34
CA ASP A 16 -1.29 -21.08 -0.49
C ASP A 16 -0.04 -20.45 -1.13
N ASP A 17 -0.24 -19.56 -2.09
CA ASP A 17 0.85 -18.83 -2.75
C ASP A 17 1.55 -17.89 -1.75
N LEU A 18 0.79 -17.21 -0.87
CA LEU A 18 1.35 -16.35 0.19
C LEU A 18 2.13 -17.14 1.23
N VAL A 19 1.64 -18.34 1.61
CA VAL A 19 2.36 -19.23 2.54
C VAL A 19 3.69 -19.68 1.93
N GLN A 20 3.69 -20.05 0.65
CA GLN A 20 4.92 -20.43 -0.07
C GLN A 20 5.89 -19.25 -0.19
N LEU A 21 5.39 -18.07 -0.56
CA LEU A 21 6.19 -16.85 -0.62
C LEU A 21 6.85 -16.54 0.74
N ALA A 22 6.10 -16.66 1.83
CA ALA A 22 6.64 -16.49 3.19
C ALA A 22 7.70 -17.54 3.57
N ALA A 23 7.64 -18.74 2.96
CA ALA A 23 8.65 -19.79 3.12
C ALA A 23 9.90 -19.57 2.26
N GLY A 24 9.94 -18.51 1.44
CA GLY A 24 11.07 -18.15 0.59
C GLY A 24 10.95 -18.62 -0.86
N ASP A 25 9.75 -18.99 -1.32
CA ASP A 25 9.50 -19.19 -2.75
C ASP A 25 9.77 -17.91 -3.55
N ASP A 26 10.28 -18.05 -4.78
CA ASP A 26 10.65 -16.93 -5.65
C ASP A 26 9.50 -16.58 -6.60
N ASN A 27 8.37 -16.18 -6.03
CA ASN A 27 7.22 -15.70 -6.80
C ASN A 27 7.27 -14.18 -6.93
N GLN A 28 8.00 -13.71 -7.95
CA GLN A 28 8.22 -12.29 -8.19
C GLN A 28 6.91 -11.54 -8.49
N ASP A 29 6.01 -12.11 -9.31
CA ASP A 29 4.74 -11.46 -9.65
C ASP A 29 3.86 -11.22 -8.41
N LEU A 30 3.78 -12.22 -7.51
CA LEU A 30 3.06 -12.06 -6.25
C LEU A 30 3.75 -11.07 -5.31
N SER A 31 5.08 -11.09 -5.24
CA SER A 31 5.84 -10.13 -4.44
C SER A 31 5.62 -8.69 -4.89
N ASP A 32 5.75 -8.44 -6.20
CA ASP A 32 5.58 -7.11 -6.79
C ASP A 32 4.14 -6.61 -6.58
N SER A 33 3.15 -7.50 -6.79
CA SER A 33 1.74 -7.19 -6.51
C SER A 33 1.52 -6.85 -5.03
N LEU A 34 2.07 -7.65 -4.12
CA LEU A 34 1.91 -7.45 -2.67
C LEU A 34 2.53 -6.10 -2.27
N VAL A 35 3.76 -5.83 -2.68
CA VAL A 35 4.44 -4.55 -2.41
C VAL A 35 3.63 -3.37 -2.98
N ALA A 36 3.15 -3.47 -4.22
CA ALA A 36 2.32 -2.43 -4.83
C ALA A 36 1.06 -2.17 -4.01
N THR A 37 0.37 -3.21 -3.56
CA THR A 37 -0.83 -3.11 -2.71
C THR A 37 -0.52 -2.41 -1.38
N TRP A 38 0.61 -2.71 -0.73
CA TRP A 38 1.01 -2.04 0.52
C TRP A 38 1.39 -0.58 0.33
N TYR A 39 2.05 -0.24 -0.77
CA TYR A 39 2.50 1.13 -1.04
C TYR A 39 1.37 2.03 -1.50
N THR A 40 0.46 1.52 -2.34
CA THR A 40 -0.64 2.30 -2.91
C THR A 40 -1.90 2.24 -2.08
N GLY A 41 -2.12 1.13 -1.36
CA GLY A 41 -3.37 0.83 -0.67
C GLY A 41 -4.52 0.42 -1.61
N GLU A 42 -4.24 0.27 -2.91
CA GLU A 42 -5.21 -0.20 -3.91
C GLU A 42 -5.49 -1.70 -3.76
N SER A 43 -6.68 -2.14 -4.18
CA SER A 43 -7.03 -3.57 -4.14
C SER A 43 -6.17 -4.36 -5.13
N PRO A 44 -5.68 -5.57 -4.76
CA PRO A 44 -5.00 -6.45 -5.70
C PRO A 44 -5.96 -7.04 -6.75
N ASN A 45 -7.27 -6.86 -6.58
CA ASN A 45 -8.28 -7.24 -7.56
C ASN A 45 -8.56 -6.04 -8.49
N PRO A 46 -8.27 -6.11 -9.80
CA PRO A 46 -8.50 -5.00 -10.72
C PRO A 46 -9.98 -4.67 -10.94
N ASP A 47 -10.89 -5.60 -10.65
CA ASP A 47 -12.34 -5.40 -10.76
C ASP A 47 -12.97 -4.82 -9.49
N ASP A 48 -12.18 -4.66 -8.42
CA ASP A 48 -12.65 -4.10 -7.16
C ASP A 48 -12.65 -2.57 -7.21
N LEU A 49 -13.72 -1.98 -6.68
CA LEU A 49 -13.88 -0.52 -6.60
C LEU A 49 -13.44 0.04 -5.24
N VAL A 50 -12.95 -0.83 -4.35
CA VAL A 50 -12.61 -0.51 -2.98
C VAL A 50 -11.11 -0.25 -2.85
N VAL A 51 -10.78 0.88 -2.23
CA VAL A 51 -9.43 1.14 -1.71
C VAL A 51 -9.30 0.39 -0.38
N VAL A 52 -8.29 -0.47 -0.27
CA VAL A 52 -8.08 -1.34 0.91
C VAL A 52 -7.56 -0.53 2.09
N GLU A 53 -6.77 0.51 1.80
CA GLU A 53 -6.26 1.47 2.77
C GLU A 53 -5.89 2.78 2.05
N TYR A 54 -6.13 3.95 2.62
CA TYR A 54 -5.75 5.21 1.97
C TYR A 54 -4.71 5.99 2.76
N THR A 55 -4.99 6.33 4.01
CA THR A 55 -4.10 7.14 4.83
C THR A 55 -2.88 6.40 5.32
N ASP A 56 -3.02 5.09 5.56
CA ASP A 56 -1.93 4.30 6.15
C ASP A 56 -1.04 3.64 5.09
N ALA A 57 -1.35 3.82 3.79
CA ALA A 57 -0.56 3.31 2.68
C ALA A 57 0.92 3.75 2.82
N LEU A 58 1.85 2.82 2.58
CA LEU A 58 3.26 3.02 2.92
C LEU A 58 3.91 4.19 2.15
N ILE A 59 3.38 4.56 0.98
CA ILE A 59 3.89 5.71 0.23
C ILE A 59 3.84 7.00 1.05
N TRP A 60 2.83 7.19 1.89
CA TRP A 60 2.70 8.38 2.72
C TRP A 60 3.68 8.42 3.89
N GLN A 61 4.18 7.26 4.33
CA GLN A 61 5.24 7.17 5.32
C GLN A 61 6.62 7.38 4.69
N ALA A 62 6.75 7.05 3.40
CA ALA A 62 8.00 7.21 2.64
C ALA A 62 8.22 8.64 2.14
N MET A 63 7.18 9.48 2.10
CA MET A 63 7.24 10.86 1.62
C MET A 63 7.10 11.85 2.78
N ASP A 64 8.10 12.70 2.97
CA ASP A 64 8.12 13.74 4.01
C ASP A 64 7.64 15.12 3.52
N TYR A 65 7.57 15.30 2.21
CA TYR A 65 7.24 16.57 1.56
C TYR A 65 5.78 16.67 1.10
N THR A 66 5.03 15.57 1.15
CA THR A 66 3.63 15.52 0.74
C THR A 66 2.83 14.63 1.69
N LYS A 67 1.54 14.52 1.41
CA LYS A 67 0.56 13.87 2.27
C LYS A 67 -0.61 13.31 1.43
N PRO A 68 -1.48 12.48 2.02
CA PRO A 68 -2.71 12.04 1.35
C PRO A 68 -3.62 13.22 0.98
N MET A 69 -4.23 13.16 -0.20
CA MET A 69 -5.20 14.18 -0.63
C MET A 69 -6.39 14.22 0.33
N GLY A 70 -6.92 15.41 0.60
CA GLY A 70 -7.99 15.59 1.60
C GLY A 70 -7.53 15.71 3.06
N TYR A 71 -6.25 15.45 3.38
CA TYR A 71 -5.69 15.63 4.73
C TYR A 71 -4.94 16.96 4.84
N CYS A 72 -5.01 17.66 5.98
CA CYS A 72 -4.17 18.85 6.18
C CYS A 72 -2.74 18.40 6.48
N GLY A 73 -1.77 18.86 5.67
CA GLY A 73 -0.34 18.54 5.85
C GLY A 73 0.37 19.34 6.95
N GLY A 74 -0.38 20.12 7.73
CA GLY A 74 0.15 21.00 8.77
C GLY A 74 -0.43 22.40 8.68
N THR A 75 0.37 23.40 9.05
CA THR A 75 -0.01 24.80 8.91
C THR A 75 -0.16 25.18 7.44
N ILE A 76 -0.95 26.21 7.16
CA ILE A 76 -1.04 26.79 5.83
C ILE A 76 0.38 27.20 5.39
N GLY A 77 0.77 26.80 4.18
CA GLY A 77 2.12 27.04 3.67
C GLY A 77 3.14 25.96 4.00
N TYR A 78 2.77 24.81 4.58
CA TYR A 78 3.74 23.73 4.86
C TYR A 78 4.53 23.26 3.62
N TRP A 79 3.98 23.46 2.42
CA TRP A 79 4.58 23.13 1.12
C TRP A 79 5.55 24.20 0.57
N SER A 80 5.73 25.34 1.25
CA SER A 80 6.55 26.45 0.72
C SER A 80 8.05 26.26 0.96
N GLU A 81 8.41 25.50 1.97
CA GLU A 81 9.81 25.18 2.25
C GLU A 81 10.26 23.99 1.38
N PRO A 82 11.51 24.00 0.88
CA PRO A 82 12.07 22.83 0.23
C PRO A 82 12.12 21.66 1.22
N SER A 83 11.84 20.45 0.72
CA SER A 83 12.00 19.24 1.52
C SER A 83 13.47 19.03 1.88
N GLU A 84 13.72 18.57 3.10
CA GLU A 84 15.06 18.07 3.46
C GLU A 84 15.32 16.78 2.67
N ALA A 85 16.58 16.54 2.29
CA ALA A 85 16.99 15.38 1.48
C ALA A 85 17.51 14.24 2.37
#